data_AF-A0A7Y3HQZ2-F1
#
_entry.id   AF-A0A7Y3HQZ2-F1
#
_cell.length_a   1.000
_cell.length_b   1.000
_cell.length_c   1.000
_cell.angle_alpha   90.00
_cell.angle_beta   90.00
_cell.angle_gamma   90.00
#
_symmetry.space_group_name_H-M   'P 1'
#
loop_
_entity.id
_entity.type
_entity.pdbx_description
1 polymer ?
#
loop_
_entity_poly.entity_id
_entity_poly.type
_entity_poly.pdbx_seq_one_letter_code
_entity_poly.pdbx_strand_id
1 'polypeptide(L)'
;MKTFLFFLMGCLLFQANAQEQMTSEDWREDLKFLQKTVHNDYDFLFKKTTATAFDAAVDELFEAIPNLEEHEIVIGLARIVSSFEYGHTVLGFRYQPHSFHQLPLHLYEFKDGIYVQGTNTANKNVLGAKVLEVAGMPIKEAIKAIYPVVPAENEQFFKAYGLHYLTIPEVLHAQGITSELSNTIAFTLEKNGKSFKQQLASLPLGEKVPTNYGFVETDGDWLDARNQDSTPNYLKHLDKIYYYEYLPEHKTLYVRQSQIQDDASISIPAFYKEVFDFVENNEVDRLVLDVRLNGGGNNYKNKPIVTGIIETEKINKVGKLFVITGRRTFSACQNLVNELDNYTNAIFVGEPTAENINFYGDNRRVELPNSKIPAYLSFAWWQDKPQWEGGKWLAPHLDVSMTFEEYKNNEDPVLQTALTFNDSTFVLDPMEHLTNLFMAGDIERLQSEVDRMYKDPKYQFFNFEGALSTAGYQLLNNGQYESAIFVFQMVVQYFPDSANAWNGQAEAHLKVGNKEKAIEFYKKVIVLDADGELGQNAKTALNTLN
;
A
#
# COMPACT_ATOMS: atom_id res chain seq x y z
N MET A 1 -20.12 65.15 54.36
CA MET A 1 -20.56 65.90 53.18
C MET A 1 -19.64 65.56 52.01
N LYS A 2 -20.24 65.05 50.92
CA LYS A 2 -19.71 64.96 49.54
C LYS A 2 -18.64 63.89 49.23
N THR A 3 -19.16 62.69 48.99
CA THR A 3 -19.06 61.90 47.74
C THR A 3 -18.29 62.55 46.57
N PHE A 4 -17.35 61.81 45.98
CA PHE A 4 -17.19 61.69 44.52
C PHE A 4 -16.48 60.36 44.19
N LEU A 5 -17.29 59.37 43.77
CA LEU A 5 -16.86 58.14 43.12
C LEU A 5 -16.64 58.47 41.63
N PHE A 6 -15.47 58.17 41.07
CA PHE A 6 -15.29 58.10 39.62
C PHE A 6 -15.51 56.66 39.19
N PHE A 7 -16.65 56.40 38.55
CA PHE A 7 -16.97 55.15 37.89
C PHE A 7 -16.43 55.24 36.45
N LEU A 8 -15.28 54.60 36.17
CA LEU A 8 -14.79 54.45 34.81
C LEU A 8 -15.41 53.17 34.23
N MET A 9 -16.50 53.32 33.48
CA MET A 9 -17.15 52.23 32.77
C MET A 9 -16.34 51.91 31.51
N GLY A 10 -15.38 51.00 31.63
CA GLY A 10 -14.66 50.42 30.50
C GLY A 10 -15.54 49.36 29.83
N CYS A 11 -16.26 49.74 28.77
CA CYS A 11 -16.86 48.77 27.85
C CYS A 11 -15.72 48.10 27.06
N LEU A 12 -15.23 46.97 27.56
CA LEU A 12 -14.49 46.00 26.76
C LEU A 12 -15.47 45.35 25.80
N LEU A 13 -15.50 45.85 24.55
CA LEU A 13 -16.10 45.14 23.43
C LEU A 13 -15.26 43.90 23.18
N PHE A 14 -15.74 42.74 23.64
CA PHE A 14 -15.33 41.46 23.10
C PHE A 14 -15.85 41.40 21.65
N GLN A 15 -15.04 41.85 20.70
CA GLN A 15 -15.17 41.38 19.32
C GLN A 15 -14.70 39.93 19.33
N ALA A 16 -15.63 39.00 19.49
CA ALA A 16 -15.43 37.67 18.97
C ALA A 16 -15.20 37.86 17.46
N ASN A 17 -13.98 37.59 16.98
CA ASN A 17 -13.77 37.37 15.55
C ASN A 17 -14.57 36.12 15.21
N ALA A 18 -15.82 36.29 14.78
CA ALA A 18 -16.50 35.28 14.01
C ALA A 18 -15.64 35.07 12.76
N GLN A 19 -15.08 33.88 12.60
CA GLN A 19 -14.44 33.51 11.34
C GLN A 19 -15.52 33.67 10.26
N GLU A 20 -15.28 34.53 9.26
CA GLU A 20 -16.22 34.68 8.15
C GLU A 20 -16.40 33.30 7.50
N GLN A 21 -17.64 32.82 7.53
CA GLN A 21 -18.00 31.56 6.90
C GLN A 21 -17.80 31.71 5.39
N MET A 22 -17.04 30.79 4.78
CA MET A 22 -16.77 30.82 3.35
C MET A 22 -18.07 30.79 2.54
N THR A 23 -18.12 31.59 1.49
CA THR A 23 -19.23 31.59 0.54
C THR A 23 -19.07 30.46 -0.48
N SER A 24 -20.16 30.10 -1.17
CA SER A 24 -20.10 29.15 -2.28
C SER A 24 -19.14 29.60 -3.40
N GLU A 25 -18.98 30.91 -3.59
CA GLU A 25 -18.04 31.43 -4.59
C GLU A 25 -16.60 31.24 -4.14
N ASP A 26 -16.28 31.45 -2.86
CA ASP A 26 -14.94 31.22 -2.33
C ASP A 26 -14.48 29.76 -2.52
N TRP A 27 -15.39 28.81 -2.30
CA TRP A 27 -15.15 27.38 -2.54
C TRP A 27 -14.96 27.04 -4.03
N ARG A 28 -15.73 27.68 -4.89
CA ARG A 28 -15.64 27.53 -6.35
C ARG A 28 -14.31 28.08 -6.89
N GLU A 29 -13.86 29.22 -6.36
CA GLU A 29 -12.56 29.79 -6.67
C GLU A 29 -11.41 28.87 -6.22
N ASP A 30 -11.48 28.31 -5.02
CA ASP A 30 -10.51 27.31 -4.53
C ASP A 30 -10.43 26.09 -5.45
N LEU A 31 -11.58 25.55 -5.85
CA LEU A 31 -11.67 24.40 -6.74
C LEU A 31 -11.09 24.71 -8.13
N LYS A 32 -11.43 25.86 -8.72
CA LYS A 32 -10.89 26.27 -10.03
C LYS A 32 -9.42 26.65 -9.97
N PHE A 33 -8.95 27.19 -8.86
CA PHE A 33 -7.52 27.38 -8.59
C PHE A 33 -6.79 26.03 -8.61
N LEU A 34 -7.29 25.03 -7.87
CA LEU A 34 -6.71 23.68 -7.85
C LEU A 34 -6.67 23.07 -9.26
N GLN A 35 -7.80 23.12 -10.00
CA GLN A 35 -7.88 22.62 -11.37
C GLN A 35 -6.81 23.27 -12.27
N LYS A 36 -6.71 24.61 -12.23
CA LYS A 36 -5.73 25.36 -13.02
C LYS A 36 -4.29 25.01 -12.64
N THR A 37 -3.99 24.88 -11.36
CA THR A 37 -2.65 24.50 -10.89
C THR A 37 -2.27 23.10 -11.35
N VAL A 38 -3.18 22.13 -11.26
CA VAL A 38 -2.94 20.76 -11.75
C VAL A 38 -2.60 20.77 -13.24
N HIS A 39 -3.41 21.41 -14.08
CA HIS A 39 -3.18 21.44 -15.53
C HIS A 39 -1.88 22.15 -15.94
N ASN A 40 -1.47 23.19 -15.21
CA ASN A 40 -0.28 23.96 -15.57
C ASN A 40 1.01 23.34 -15.05
N ASP A 41 0.97 22.79 -13.83
CA ASP A 41 2.19 22.46 -13.09
C ASP A 41 2.32 20.95 -12.77
N TYR A 42 1.25 20.16 -12.91
CA TYR A 42 1.17 18.74 -12.51
C TYR A 42 0.43 17.84 -13.51
N ASP A 43 0.41 18.20 -14.80
CA ASP A 43 -0.25 17.43 -15.87
C ASP A 43 0.27 15.98 -15.99
N PHE A 44 1.51 15.74 -15.57
CA PHE A 44 2.13 14.43 -15.51
C PHE A 44 1.49 13.46 -14.49
N LEU A 45 0.64 13.94 -13.58
CA LEU A 45 -0.11 13.10 -12.63
C LEU A 45 -1.26 12.33 -13.30
N PHE A 46 -1.69 12.71 -14.50
CA PHE A 46 -2.72 12.02 -15.30
C PHE A 46 -2.23 10.69 -15.90
N LYS A 47 -1.70 9.79 -15.07
CA LYS A 47 -1.29 8.42 -15.44
C LYS A 47 -2.33 7.37 -15.07
N LYS A 48 -2.91 7.48 -13.87
CA LYS A 48 -3.94 6.55 -13.35
C LYS A 48 -5.36 7.07 -13.57
N THR A 49 -5.48 8.36 -13.86
CA THR A 49 -6.71 9.03 -14.31
C THR A 49 -6.41 9.89 -15.54
N THR A 50 -7.45 10.47 -16.15
CA THR A 50 -7.31 11.35 -17.32
C THR A 50 -7.70 12.78 -16.97
N ALA A 51 -7.13 13.76 -17.68
CA ALA A 51 -7.53 15.15 -17.60
C ALA A 51 -9.05 15.31 -17.76
N THR A 52 -9.65 14.63 -18.74
CA THR A 52 -11.10 14.67 -18.97
C THR A 52 -11.92 14.15 -17.79
N ALA A 53 -11.52 13.04 -17.18
CA ALA A 53 -12.22 12.48 -16.02
C ALA A 53 -12.08 13.39 -14.79
N PHE A 54 -10.89 13.95 -14.58
CA PHE A 54 -10.62 14.92 -13.52
C PHE A 54 -11.46 16.19 -13.69
N ASP A 55 -11.49 16.75 -14.90
CA ASP A 55 -12.27 17.96 -15.21
C ASP A 55 -13.78 17.74 -15.04
N ALA A 56 -14.28 16.56 -15.42
CA ALA A 56 -15.67 16.19 -15.19
C ALA A 56 -16.00 16.14 -13.67
N ALA A 57 -15.11 15.58 -12.85
CA ALA A 57 -15.29 15.55 -11.40
C ALA A 57 -15.21 16.96 -10.76
N VAL A 58 -14.36 17.84 -11.30
CA VAL A 58 -14.30 19.25 -10.91
C VAL A 58 -15.61 19.95 -11.23
N ASP A 59 -16.14 19.81 -12.44
CA ASP A 59 -17.37 20.47 -12.85
C ASP A 59 -18.59 19.94 -12.08
N GLU A 60 -18.64 18.63 -11.80
CA GLU A 60 -19.67 18.04 -10.93
C GLU A 60 -19.67 18.66 -9.53
N LEU A 61 -18.50 18.76 -8.88
CA LEU A 61 -18.39 19.39 -7.57
C LEU A 61 -18.74 20.89 -7.63
N PHE A 62 -18.27 21.59 -8.65
CA PHE A 62 -18.52 23.03 -8.84
C PHE A 62 -20.01 23.37 -8.88
N GLU A 63 -20.80 22.56 -9.58
CA GLU A 63 -22.25 22.71 -9.65
C GLU A 63 -22.96 22.32 -8.35
N ALA A 64 -22.43 21.35 -7.62
CA ALA A 64 -23.00 20.90 -6.35
C ALA A 64 -22.77 21.87 -5.18
N ILE A 65 -21.62 22.57 -5.15
CA ILE A 65 -21.17 23.44 -4.02
C ILE A 65 -22.27 24.30 -3.37
N PRO A 66 -23.16 24.99 -4.11
CA PRO A 66 -24.20 25.83 -3.49
C PRO A 66 -25.20 25.09 -2.59
N ASN A 67 -25.30 23.77 -2.74
CA ASN A 67 -26.23 22.92 -2.00
C ASN A 67 -25.53 21.97 -1.01
N LEU A 68 -24.20 22.08 -0.87
CA LEU A 68 -23.40 21.23 0.00
C LEU A 68 -23.07 21.93 1.32
N GLU A 69 -22.97 21.13 2.38
CA GLU A 69 -22.37 21.55 3.65
C GLU A 69 -20.84 21.61 3.52
N GLU A 70 -20.19 22.37 4.41
CA GLU A 70 -18.74 22.62 4.35
C GLU A 70 -17.90 21.34 4.27
N HIS A 71 -18.18 20.35 5.13
CA HIS A 71 -17.42 19.10 5.13
C HIS A 71 -17.64 18.29 3.86
N GLU A 72 -18.82 18.38 3.21
CA GLU A 72 -19.07 17.70 1.94
C GLU A 72 -18.24 18.30 0.81
N ILE A 73 -18.07 19.63 0.80
CA ILE A 73 -17.18 20.33 -0.14
C ILE A 73 -15.72 19.88 0.07
N VAL A 74 -15.26 19.87 1.32
CA VAL A 74 -13.90 19.45 1.69
C VAL A 74 -13.64 17.99 1.29
N ILE A 75 -14.58 17.09 1.54
CA ILE A 75 -14.49 15.68 1.11
C ILE A 75 -14.58 15.54 -0.42
N GLY A 76 -15.38 16.38 -1.08
CA GLY A 76 -15.41 16.48 -2.54
C GLY A 76 -14.04 16.85 -3.14
N LEU A 77 -13.38 17.87 -2.57
CA LEU A 77 -12.01 18.23 -2.94
C LEU A 77 -11.02 17.08 -2.70
N ALA A 78 -11.14 16.40 -1.56
CA ALA A 78 -10.28 15.27 -1.22
C ALA A 78 -10.45 14.12 -2.22
N ARG A 79 -11.67 13.84 -2.68
CA ARG A 79 -11.97 12.86 -3.73
C ARG A 79 -11.35 13.23 -5.08
N ILE A 80 -11.41 14.51 -5.46
CA ILE A 80 -10.76 15.00 -6.68
C ILE A 80 -9.24 14.83 -6.61
N VAL A 81 -8.60 15.21 -5.51
CA VAL A 81 -7.15 15.03 -5.32
C VAL A 81 -6.77 13.54 -5.25
N SER A 82 -7.60 12.71 -4.60
CA SER A 82 -7.32 11.27 -4.47
C SER A 82 -7.47 10.51 -5.80
N SER A 83 -8.14 11.10 -6.80
CA SER A 83 -8.32 10.50 -8.13
C SER A 83 -7.02 10.25 -8.90
N PHE A 84 -5.90 10.85 -8.46
CA PHE A 84 -4.57 10.53 -8.99
C PHE A 84 -4.00 9.21 -8.48
N GLU A 85 -4.53 8.67 -7.37
CA GLU A 85 -4.11 7.39 -6.79
C GLU A 85 -2.60 7.33 -6.48
N TYR A 86 -2.06 8.39 -5.86
CA TYR A 86 -0.69 8.43 -5.33
C TYR A 86 -0.73 8.77 -3.85
N GLY A 87 -0.04 7.98 -3.01
CA GLY A 87 -0.09 8.13 -1.56
C GLY A 87 0.41 9.48 -1.04
N HIS A 88 1.28 10.15 -1.81
CA HIS A 88 1.79 11.50 -1.50
C HIS A 88 0.95 12.65 -2.05
N THR A 89 -0.06 12.37 -2.87
CA THR A 89 -0.98 13.37 -3.43
C THR A 89 -2.27 13.39 -2.60
N VAL A 90 -2.37 14.32 -1.65
CA VAL A 90 -3.42 14.31 -0.60
C VAL A 90 -3.90 15.71 -0.24
N LEU A 91 -5.20 15.83 0.04
CA LEU A 91 -5.76 17.05 0.64
C LEU A 91 -5.57 17.03 2.17
N GLY A 92 -5.01 18.10 2.73
CA GLY A 92 -4.66 18.25 4.14
C GLY A 92 -5.83 18.60 5.07
N PHE A 93 -7.02 18.03 4.85
CA PHE A 93 -8.23 18.36 5.63
C PHE A 93 -8.25 17.78 7.05
N ARG A 94 -7.30 16.91 7.39
CA ARG A 94 -7.17 16.27 8.71
C ARG A 94 -6.38 17.11 9.72
N TYR A 95 -5.94 18.31 9.32
CA TYR A 95 -5.13 19.22 10.12
C TYR A 95 -5.65 20.66 9.96
N GLN A 96 -5.28 21.52 10.91
CA GLN A 96 -5.61 22.94 10.90
C GLN A 96 -5.36 23.59 9.51
N PRO A 97 -6.25 24.47 9.03
CA PRO A 97 -7.32 25.16 9.79
C PRO A 97 -8.65 24.38 9.92
N HIS A 98 -8.78 23.20 9.31
CA HIS A 98 -9.99 22.38 9.43
C HIS A 98 -9.76 21.24 10.42
N SER A 99 -10.82 20.79 11.09
CA SER A 99 -10.76 19.64 11.98
C SER A 99 -12.09 18.91 11.89
N PHE A 100 -12.01 17.59 11.80
CA PHE A 100 -13.17 16.70 11.82
C PHE A 100 -13.18 15.90 13.11
N HIS A 101 -14.34 15.36 13.45
CA HIS A 101 -14.48 14.45 14.56
C HIS A 101 -13.85 13.10 14.24
N GLN A 102 -13.45 12.38 15.28
CA GLN A 102 -13.03 10.99 15.17
C GLN A 102 -13.76 10.14 16.20
N LEU A 103 -14.26 8.97 15.79
CA LEU A 103 -14.76 7.96 16.71
C LEU A 103 -13.60 7.37 17.53
N PRO A 104 -13.83 6.93 18.79
CA PRO A 104 -12.80 6.39 19.66
C PRO A 104 -12.41 4.95 19.29
N LEU A 105 -12.14 4.69 18.02
CA LEU A 105 -11.79 3.38 17.46
C LEU A 105 -10.52 3.45 16.63
N HIS A 106 -9.59 2.54 16.89
CA HIS A 106 -8.58 2.16 15.91
C HIS A 106 -9.01 0.83 15.26
N LEU A 107 -9.20 0.86 13.93
CA LEU A 107 -9.57 -0.31 13.14
C LEU A 107 -8.35 -0.89 12.44
N TYR A 108 -8.25 -2.21 12.40
CA TYR A 108 -7.18 -2.90 11.67
C TYR A 108 -7.75 -4.10 10.90
N GLU A 109 -7.32 -4.27 9.65
CA GLU A 109 -7.66 -5.43 8.83
C GLU A 109 -6.64 -6.56 9.03
N PHE A 110 -7.05 -7.60 9.75
CA PHE A 110 -6.34 -8.87 9.85
C PHE A 110 -6.75 -9.80 8.71
N LYS A 111 -6.02 -10.90 8.53
CA LYS A 111 -6.27 -11.91 7.49
C LYS A 111 -7.72 -12.42 7.48
N ASP A 112 -8.36 -12.44 8.64
CA ASP A 112 -9.72 -12.95 8.86
C ASP A 112 -10.78 -11.86 9.08
N GLY A 113 -10.46 -10.58 8.88
CA GLY A 113 -11.43 -9.48 8.83
C GLY A 113 -10.94 -8.18 9.48
N ILE A 114 -11.84 -7.20 9.58
CA ILE A 114 -11.56 -5.91 10.23
C ILE A 114 -12.01 -5.98 11.67
N TYR A 115 -11.11 -5.63 12.59
CA TYR A 115 -11.36 -5.67 14.03
C TYR A 115 -11.08 -4.32 14.66
N VAL A 116 -11.73 -4.08 15.81
CA VAL A 116 -11.38 -2.99 16.71
C VAL A 116 -10.07 -3.35 17.41
N GLN A 117 -8.95 -2.93 16.82
CA GLN A 117 -7.61 -3.16 17.38
C GLN A 117 -7.43 -2.37 18.68
N GLY A 118 -7.94 -1.14 18.74
CA GLY A 118 -7.82 -0.27 19.89
C GLY A 118 -9.03 0.60 20.14
N THR A 119 -9.26 0.95 21.41
CA THR A 119 -10.34 1.88 21.83
C THR A 119 -10.02 2.43 23.22
N ASN A 120 -10.75 3.45 23.67
CA ASN A 120 -10.60 3.96 25.04
C ASN A 120 -11.36 3.10 26.06
N THR A 121 -11.03 3.28 27.34
CA THR A 121 -11.55 2.48 28.46
C THR A 121 -13.08 2.57 28.58
N ALA A 122 -13.66 3.71 28.21
CA ALA A 122 -15.11 3.92 28.19
C ALA A 122 -15.84 2.96 27.22
N ASN A 123 -15.17 2.54 26.14
CA ASN A 123 -15.71 1.68 25.09
C ASN A 123 -15.08 0.27 25.09
N LYS A 124 -14.50 -0.17 26.22
CA LYS A 124 -13.79 -1.47 26.36
C LYS A 124 -14.58 -2.70 25.89
N ASN A 125 -15.91 -2.62 25.86
CA ASN A 125 -16.75 -3.74 25.44
C ASN A 125 -16.59 -4.06 23.94
N VAL A 126 -16.24 -3.08 23.11
CA VAL A 126 -16.00 -3.29 21.67
C VAL A 126 -14.58 -3.73 21.33
N LEU A 127 -13.63 -3.61 22.26
CA LEU A 127 -12.22 -3.95 22.02
C LEU A 127 -12.09 -5.39 21.52
N GLY A 128 -11.41 -5.61 20.40
CA GLY A 128 -11.23 -6.91 19.78
C GLY A 128 -12.49 -7.51 19.15
N ALA A 129 -13.54 -6.73 18.93
CA ALA A 129 -14.70 -7.17 18.16
C ALA A 129 -14.45 -7.01 16.65
N LYS A 130 -14.94 -7.95 15.85
CA LYS A 130 -14.96 -7.88 14.39
C LYS A 130 -16.04 -6.91 13.93
N VAL A 131 -15.74 -6.04 12.97
CA VAL A 131 -16.68 -5.08 12.40
C VAL A 131 -17.45 -5.73 11.26
N LEU A 132 -18.78 -5.77 11.38
CA LEU A 132 -19.68 -6.30 10.34
C LEU A 132 -20.35 -5.19 9.54
N GLU A 133 -20.79 -4.12 10.22
CA GLU A 133 -21.48 -2.98 9.60
C GLU A 133 -21.11 -1.67 10.28
N VAL A 134 -21.11 -0.58 9.51
CA VAL A 134 -20.98 0.81 9.98
C VAL A 134 -22.23 1.56 9.54
N ALA A 135 -22.92 2.20 10.47
CA ALA A 135 -24.22 2.86 10.23
C ALA A 135 -25.27 1.96 9.55
N GLY A 136 -25.21 0.65 9.75
CA GLY A 136 -26.10 -0.33 9.10
C GLY A 136 -25.70 -0.69 7.66
N MET A 137 -24.63 -0.10 7.12
CA MET A 137 -24.03 -0.50 5.85
C MET A 137 -23.04 -1.65 6.08
N PRO A 138 -23.10 -2.76 5.32
CA PRO A 138 -22.10 -3.83 5.38
C PRO A 138 -20.68 -3.29 5.20
N ILE A 139 -19.73 -3.77 6.01
CA ILE A 139 -18.37 -3.22 6.07
C ILE A 139 -17.67 -3.17 4.70
N LYS A 140 -17.91 -4.17 3.85
CA LYS A 140 -17.38 -4.21 2.47
C LYS A 140 -17.89 -3.05 1.60
N GLU A 141 -19.19 -2.73 1.71
CA GLU A 141 -19.79 -1.61 0.98
C GLU A 141 -19.35 -0.27 1.57
N ALA A 142 -19.20 -0.19 2.90
CA ALA A 142 -18.69 1.01 3.56
C ALA A 142 -17.24 1.33 3.13
N ILE A 143 -16.38 0.32 3.02
CA ILE A 143 -15.01 0.46 2.47
C ILE A 143 -15.06 0.96 1.03
N LYS A 144 -15.90 0.36 0.18
CA LYS A 144 -16.06 0.77 -1.21
C LYS A 144 -16.53 2.23 -1.31
N ALA A 145 -17.44 2.65 -0.42
CA ALA A 145 -17.94 4.02 -0.38
C ALA A 145 -16.86 5.03 0.02
N ILE A 146 -15.98 4.73 0.98
CA ILE A 146 -14.91 5.67 1.37
C ILE A 146 -13.67 5.63 0.48
N TYR A 147 -13.44 4.54 -0.27
CA TYR A 147 -12.24 4.34 -1.09
C TYR A 147 -11.88 5.53 -1.99
N PRO A 148 -12.84 6.18 -2.70
CA PRO A 148 -12.53 7.31 -3.59
C PRO A 148 -11.97 8.57 -2.89
N VAL A 149 -12.08 8.68 -1.57
CA VAL A 149 -11.58 9.83 -0.77
C VAL A 149 -10.21 9.55 -0.17
N VAL A 150 -9.77 8.30 -0.20
CA VAL A 150 -8.44 7.91 0.27
C VAL A 150 -7.49 8.06 -0.92
N PRO A 151 -6.31 8.68 -0.77
CA PRO A 151 -5.30 8.74 -1.83
C PRO A 151 -4.58 7.38 -1.96
N ALA A 152 -5.38 6.32 -2.13
CA ALA A 152 -4.92 4.94 -2.11
C ALA A 152 -4.17 4.64 -3.41
N GLU A 153 -2.87 4.45 -3.27
CA GLU A 153 -2.02 4.03 -4.38
C GLU A 153 -2.25 2.58 -4.77
N ASN A 154 -2.48 1.75 -3.77
CA ASN A 154 -2.84 0.35 -3.87
C ASN A 154 -3.67 -0.09 -2.65
N GLU A 155 -4.07 -1.35 -2.64
CA GLU A 155 -4.92 -1.94 -1.61
C GLU A 155 -4.21 -2.00 -0.23
N GLN A 156 -2.88 -2.08 -0.20
CA GLN A 156 -2.09 -2.07 1.05
C GLN A 156 -2.02 -0.67 1.68
N PHE A 157 -1.91 0.38 0.85
CA PHE A 157 -2.04 1.75 1.31
C PHE A 157 -3.38 1.96 2.02
N PHE A 158 -4.48 1.49 1.41
CA PHE A 158 -5.80 1.60 2.01
C PHE A 158 -5.88 0.85 3.36
N LYS A 159 -5.30 -0.34 3.45
CA LYS A 159 -5.22 -1.09 4.72
C LYS A 159 -4.44 -0.36 5.81
N ALA A 160 -3.39 0.37 5.46
CA ALA A 160 -2.55 1.11 6.41
C ALA A 160 -3.08 2.48 6.81
N TYR A 161 -3.74 3.17 5.88
CA TYR A 161 -4.06 4.59 6.02
C TYR A 161 -5.53 4.91 5.72
N GLY A 162 -6.27 4.04 5.04
CA GLY A 162 -7.65 4.27 4.61
C GLY A 162 -8.71 3.91 5.65
N LEU A 163 -8.51 2.85 6.45
CA LEU A 163 -9.54 2.37 7.40
C LEU A 163 -9.97 3.43 8.43
N HIS A 164 -9.09 4.37 8.79
CA HIS A 164 -9.47 5.42 9.73
C HIS A 164 -10.56 6.34 9.17
N TYR A 165 -10.78 6.40 7.85
CA TYR A 165 -11.84 7.22 7.24
C TYR A 165 -13.23 6.72 7.63
N LEU A 166 -13.37 5.42 7.97
CA LEU A 166 -14.60 4.87 8.55
C LEU A 166 -14.88 5.37 9.97
N THR A 167 -13.91 6.05 10.59
CA THR A 167 -14.03 6.59 11.94
C THR A 167 -14.29 8.09 11.97
N ILE A 168 -14.46 8.72 10.80
CA ILE A 168 -14.69 10.17 10.66
C ILE A 168 -16.15 10.41 10.27
N PRO A 169 -17.03 10.88 11.17
CA PRO A 169 -18.45 11.10 10.89
C PRO A 169 -18.72 11.93 9.62
N GLU A 170 -17.92 12.96 9.39
CA GLU A 170 -18.02 13.85 8.24
C GLU A 170 -17.74 13.11 6.92
N VAL A 171 -16.79 12.16 6.91
CA VAL A 171 -16.54 11.30 5.75
C VAL A 171 -17.71 10.35 5.54
N LEU A 172 -18.24 9.76 6.61
CA LEU A 172 -19.38 8.84 6.51
C LEU A 172 -20.61 9.54 5.90
N HIS A 173 -20.89 10.76 6.33
CA HIS A 173 -21.98 11.56 5.78
C HIS A 173 -21.72 11.94 4.31
N ALA A 174 -20.56 12.52 4.01
CA ALA A 174 -20.22 12.98 2.66
C ALA A 174 -20.09 11.83 1.63
N GLN A 175 -19.91 10.59 2.08
CA GLN A 175 -19.91 9.39 1.21
C GLN A 175 -21.24 8.62 1.24
N GLY A 176 -22.29 9.19 1.85
CA GLY A 176 -23.64 8.62 1.86
C GLY A 176 -23.80 7.36 2.72
N ILE A 177 -22.88 7.12 3.65
CA ILE A 177 -22.97 6.01 4.61
C ILE A 177 -23.99 6.33 5.71
N THR A 178 -24.04 7.60 6.13
CA THR A 178 -25.15 8.15 6.93
C THR A 178 -25.97 9.11 6.09
N SER A 179 -27.28 9.20 6.34
CA SER A 179 -28.18 10.13 5.65
C SER A 179 -28.15 11.54 6.22
N GLU A 180 -27.64 11.71 7.44
CA GLU A 180 -27.47 12.98 8.13
C GLU A 180 -26.12 12.94 8.86
N LEU A 181 -25.52 14.11 9.09
CA LEU A 181 -24.32 14.22 9.90
C LEU A 181 -24.65 13.88 11.37
N SER A 182 -23.96 12.87 11.91
CA SER A 182 -24.14 12.44 13.30
C SER A 182 -22.80 12.17 13.98
N ASN A 183 -22.58 12.82 15.12
CA ASN A 183 -21.44 12.54 16.01
C ASN A 183 -21.60 11.23 16.80
N THR A 184 -22.66 10.47 16.57
CA THR A 184 -22.84 9.12 17.14
C THR A 184 -23.16 8.13 16.03
N ILE A 185 -22.32 7.12 15.89
CA ILE A 185 -22.41 6.14 14.80
C ILE A 185 -22.67 4.75 15.37
N ALA A 186 -23.63 4.04 14.77
CA ALA A 186 -23.95 2.66 15.12
C ALA A 186 -23.00 1.69 14.41
N PHE A 187 -22.39 0.78 15.17
CA PHE A 187 -21.60 -0.33 14.63
C PHE A 187 -22.31 -1.65 14.94
N THR A 188 -22.42 -2.53 13.94
CA THR A 188 -22.75 -3.93 14.17
C THR A 188 -21.43 -4.70 14.26
N LEU A 189 -21.18 -5.31 15.41
CA LEU A 189 -19.93 -5.95 15.77
C LEU A 189 -20.16 -7.41 16.13
N GLU A 190 -19.12 -8.25 16.01
CA GLU A 190 -19.11 -9.64 16.46
C GLU A 190 -17.96 -9.88 17.43
N LYS A 191 -18.27 -10.51 18.57
CA LYS A 191 -17.26 -10.95 19.54
C LYS A 191 -17.69 -12.27 20.16
N ASN A 192 -16.77 -13.23 20.22
CA ASN A 192 -17.04 -14.60 20.73
C ASN A 192 -18.24 -15.28 20.04
N GLY A 193 -18.35 -15.12 18.71
CA GLY A 193 -19.43 -15.69 17.89
C GLY A 193 -20.81 -15.09 18.12
N LYS A 194 -20.91 -13.94 18.81
CA LYS A 194 -22.17 -13.23 19.04
C LYS A 194 -22.11 -11.83 18.43
N SER A 195 -23.09 -11.51 17.61
CA SER A 195 -23.27 -10.17 17.06
C SER A 195 -23.99 -9.25 18.04
N PHE A 196 -23.59 -7.99 18.11
CA PHE A 196 -24.23 -6.95 18.92
C PHE A 196 -24.08 -5.58 18.25
N LYS A 197 -24.96 -4.64 18.60
CA LYS A 197 -24.87 -3.25 18.13
C LYS A 197 -24.30 -2.36 19.23
N GLN A 198 -23.40 -1.45 18.87
CA GLN A 198 -22.87 -0.42 19.76
C GLN A 198 -23.06 0.96 19.12
N GLN A 199 -23.56 1.90 19.91
CA GLN A 199 -23.52 3.33 19.55
C GLN A 199 -22.23 3.94 20.09
N LEU A 200 -21.46 4.61 19.23
CA LEU A 200 -20.19 5.23 19.59
C LEU A 200 -20.27 6.72 19.32
N ALA A 201 -20.13 7.51 20.37
CA ALA A 201 -19.99 8.96 20.27
C ALA A 201 -18.56 9.31 19.85
N SER A 202 -18.40 10.34 19.01
CA SER A 202 -17.09 10.85 18.64
C SER A 202 -16.36 11.48 19.83
N LEU A 203 -15.03 11.51 19.71
CA LEU A 203 -14.16 12.35 20.52
C LEU A 203 -14.50 13.83 20.27
N PRO A 204 -14.16 14.74 21.20
CA PRO A 204 -14.23 16.18 20.97
C PRO A 204 -13.57 16.59 19.65
N LEU A 205 -14.08 17.65 19.03
CA LEU A 205 -13.59 18.15 17.74
C LEU A 205 -12.06 18.35 17.75
N GLY A 206 -11.36 17.72 16.80
CA GLY A 206 -9.91 17.81 16.66
C GLY A 206 -9.11 16.85 17.54
N GLU A 207 -9.73 16.19 18.52
CA GLU A 207 -9.10 15.08 19.23
C GLU A 207 -9.03 13.82 18.34
N LYS A 208 -7.97 13.04 18.53
CA LYS A 208 -7.67 11.87 17.72
C LYS A 208 -7.36 10.67 18.59
N VAL A 209 -7.57 9.48 18.02
CA VAL A 209 -7.06 8.23 18.59
C VAL A 209 -5.52 8.31 18.61
N PRO A 210 -4.86 8.17 19.78
CA PRO A 210 -3.41 8.21 19.86
C PRO A 210 -2.87 6.94 19.22
N THR A 211 -2.04 7.11 18.19
CA THR A 211 -1.46 6.01 17.45
C THR A 211 0.01 6.26 17.21
N ASN A 212 0.80 5.20 17.28
CA ASN A 212 2.20 5.20 16.89
C ASN A 212 2.44 4.06 15.90
N TYR A 213 3.06 4.37 14.76
CA TYR A 213 3.29 3.42 13.66
C TYR A 213 2.07 2.59 13.23
N GLY A 214 0.86 3.16 13.33
CA GLY A 214 -0.39 2.50 12.94
C GLY A 214 -0.96 1.53 13.97
N PHE A 215 -0.56 1.65 15.23
CA PHE A 215 -1.16 0.94 16.37
C PHE A 215 -1.57 1.93 17.44
N VAL A 216 -2.65 1.63 18.17
CA VAL A 216 -3.05 2.45 19.32
C VAL A 216 -1.93 2.51 20.37
N GLU A 217 -1.67 3.70 20.89
CA GLU A 217 -0.82 3.84 22.08
C GLU A 217 -1.63 3.43 23.31
N THR A 218 -0.98 2.78 24.28
CA THR A 218 -1.66 2.29 25.50
C THR A 218 -1.37 3.16 26.73
N ASP A 219 -0.79 4.35 26.51
CA ASP A 219 -0.59 5.32 27.57
C ASP A 219 -1.94 5.96 27.96
N GLY A 220 -2.23 5.98 29.27
CA GLY A 220 -3.47 6.56 29.80
C GLY A 220 -4.69 5.64 29.64
N ASP A 221 -5.78 6.16 29.08
CA ASP A 221 -7.08 5.49 29.05
C ASP A 221 -7.32 4.65 27.77
N TRP A 222 -6.31 4.42 26.96
CA TRP A 222 -6.41 3.67 25.69
C TRP A 222 -5.99 2.21 25.83
N LEU A 223 -6.70 1.32 25.15
CA LEU A 223 -6.56 -0.12 25.23
C LEU A 223 -6.23 -0.70 23.86
N ASP A 224 -5.31 -1.65 23.84
CA ASP A 224 -4.96 -2.51 22.71
C ASP A 224 -5.54 -3.92 22.95
N ALA A 225 -6.09 -4.54 21.91
CA ALA A 225 -6.63 -5.90 21.95
C ALA A 225 -5.54 -6.97 22.10
N ARG A 226 -4.28 -6.66 21.78
CA ARG A 226 -3.12 -7.55 21.92
C ARG A 226 -2.77 -7.83 23.38
N ASN A 227 -2.41 -9.07 23.69
CA ASN A 227 -1.81 -9.41 24.98
C ASN A 227 -0.50 -8.62 25.20
N GLN A 228 -0.41 -7.90 26.32
CA GLN A 228 0.69 -7.01 26.67
C GLN A 228 1.74 -7.67 27.60
N ASP A 229 1.64 -8.97 27.90
CA ASP A 229 2.59 -9.69 28.79
C ASP A 229 4.04 -9.61 28.32
N SER A 230 4.25 -9.48 27.01
CA SER A 230 5.55 -9.23 26.39
C SER A 230 5.40 -8.31 25.18
N THR A 231 6.50 -7.68 24.76
CA THR A 231 6.52 -6.82 23.58
C THR A 231 7.22 -7.56 22.43
N PRO A 232 6.53 -7.80 21.29
CA PRO A 232 7.14 -8.46 20.14
C PRO A 232 8.18 -7.52 19.51
N ASN A 233 9.18 -8.10 18.85
CA ASN A 233 10.32 -7.36 18.32
C ASN A 233 9.94 -6.14 17.46
N TYR A 234 8.94 -6.25 16.57
CA TYR A 234 8.53 -5.11 15.74
C TYR A 234 7.95 -3.92 16.53
N LEU A 235 7.52 -4.13 17.79
CA LEU A 235 6.97 -3.10 18.69
C LEU A 235 7.90 -2.70 19.86
N LYS A 236 9.07 -3.32 20.04
CA LYS A 236 10.02 -2.90 21.08
C LYS A 236 10.65 -1.55 20.72
N HIS A 237 10.94 -0.70 21.70
CA HIS A 237 11.67 0.56 21.52
C HIS A 237 11.08 1.50 20.44
N LEU A 238 9.75 1.68 20.39
CA LEU A 238 9.11 2.62 19.44
C LEU A 238 9.48 4.09 19.69
N ASP A 239 10.19 4.40 20.77
CA ASP A 239 10.85 5.69 21.03
C ASP A 239 12.06 5.94 20.10
N LYS A 240 12.60 4.89 19.48
CA LYS A 240 13.71 4.96 18.52
C LYS A 240 13.25 4.70 17.09
N ILE A 241 13.90 5.32 16.12
CA ILE A 241 13.63 5.04 14.71
C ILE A 241 14.13 3.63 14.33
N TYR A 242 15.25 3.20 14.90
CA TYR A 242 15.80 1.86 14.69
C TYR A 242 16.50 1.31 15.93
N TYR A 243 16.56 -0.02 16.00
CA TYR A 243 17.33 -0.75 16.98
C TYR A 243 17.66 -2.15 16.43
N TYR A 244 18.66 -2.80 17.02
CA TYR A 244 18.95 -4.20 16.74
C TYR A 244 18.97 -5.05 18.02
N GLU A 245 18.68 -6.33 17.88
CA GLU A 245 18.73 -7.34 18.95
C GLU A 245 19.29 -8.65 18.38
N TYR A 246 20.28 -9.24 19.05
CA TYR A 246 20.79 -10.55 18.69
C TYR A 246 19.95 -11.64 19.36
N LEU A 247 19.43 -12.55 18.56
CA LEU A 247 18.60 -13.69 18.96
C LEU A 247 19.48 -14.96 18.92
N PRO A 248 20.12 -15.34 20.05
CA PRO A 248 21.14 -16.38 20.06
C PRO A 248 20.60 -17.77 19.68
N GLU A 249 19.36 -18.08 20.03
CA GLU A 249 18.71 -19.37 19.70
C GLU A 249 18.64 -19.62 18.19
N HIS A 250 18.55 -18.55 17.39
CA HIS A 250 18.48 -18.61 15.94
C HIS A 250 19.76 -18.13 15.25
N LYS A 251 20.76 -17.68 16.02
CA LYS A 251 21.93 -16.95 15.53
C LYS A 251 21.54 -15.82 14.57
N THR A 252 20.45 -15.13 14.88
CA THR A 252 19.86 -14.08 14.04
C THR A 252 20.14 -12.72 14.64
N LEU A 253 20.67 -11.78 13.86
CA LEU A 253 20.60 -10.36 14.20
C LEU A 253 19.28 -9.80 13.65
N TYR A 254 18.39 -9.37 14.52
CA TYR A 254 17.15 -8.69 14.15
C TYR A 254 17.39 -7.18 14.17
N VAL A 255 17.01 -6.49 13.10
CA VAL A 255 17.05 -5.03 12.99
C VAL A 255 15.66 -4.54 12.67
N ARG A 256 15.11 -3.63 13.47
CA ARG A 256 13.90 -2.88 13.09
C ARG A 256 14.29 -1.51 12.58
N GLN A 257 13.84 -1.14 11.40
CA GLN A 257 14.02 0.19 10.81
C GLN A 257 12.65 0.78 10.51
N SER A 258 12.17 1.72 11.33
CA SER A 258 10.79 2.22 11.25
C SER A 258 10.64 3.56 10.50
N GLN A 259 11.72 4.26 10.16
CA GLN A 259 11.71 5.41 9.25
C GLN A 259 13.06 5.51 8.54
N ILE A 260 13.12 6.18 7.39
CA ILE A 260 14.36 6.49 6.68
C ILE A 260 14.87 7.88 7.10
N GLN A 261 15.21 8.04 8.38
CA GLN A 261 15.73 9.29 8.95
C GLN A 261 16.74 8.97 10.05
N ASP A 262 17.62 9.91 10.37
CA ASP A 262 18.53 9.72 11.50
C ASP A 262 17.73 9.74 12.81
N ASP A 263 17.99 8.78 13.67
CA ASP A 263 17.57 8.84 15.06
C ASP A 263 18.32 9.98 15.79
N ALA A 264 17.70 10.59 16.78
CA ALA A 264 18.33 11.65 17.57
C ALA A 264 19.60 11.17 18.29
N SER A 265 19.70 9.88 18.59
CA SER A 265 20.82 9.28 19.34
C SER A 265 22.02 8.87 18.48
N ILE A 266 21.81 8.49 17.23
CA ILE A 266 22.86 8.00 16.33
C ILE A 266 22.37 8.10 14.89
N SER A 267 23.22 8.42 13.91
CA SER A 267 22.82 8.49 12.49
C SER A 267 22.73 7.12 11.84
N ILE A 268 21.98 7.00 10.73
CA ILE A 268 21.84 5.73 9.99
C ILE A 268 23.22 5.14 9.60
N PRO A 269 24.17 5.91 9.00
CA PRO A 269 25.48 5.36 8.66
C PRO A 269 26.24 4.80 9.87
N ALA A 270 26.20 5.49 11.02
CA ALA A 270 26.88 5.04 12.22
C ALA A 270 26.22 3.79 12.82
N PHE A 271 24.88 3.77 12.87
CA PHE A 271 24.11 2.62 13.35
C PHE A 271 24.35 1.36 12.51
N TYR A 272 24.27 1.47 11.18
CA TYR A 272 24.51 0.32 10.32
C TYR A 272 25.96 -0.15 10.34
N LYS A 273 26.92 0.76 10.58
CA LYS A 273 28.29 0.34 10.89
C LYS A 273 28.33 -0.57 12.12
N GLU A 274 27.65 -0.21 13.21
CA GLU A 274 27.58 -1.06 14.41
C GLU A 274 26.90 -2.40 14.13
N VAL A 275 25.82 -2.41 13.35
CA VAL A 275 25.12 -3.63 12.92
C VAL A 275 26.06 -4.57 12.17
N PHE A 276 26.75 -4.08 11.13
CA PHE A 276 27.63 -4.92 10.32
C PHE A 276 28.91 -5.32 11.07
N ASP A 277 29.49 -4.44 11.89
CA ASP A 277 30.58 -4.80 12.80
C ASP A 277 30.14 -5.92 13.76
N PHE A 278 28.90 -5.88 14.27
CA PHE A 278 28.37 -6.95 15.11
C PHE A 278 28.24 -8.26 14.33
N VAL A 279 27.70 -8.23 13.11
CA VAL A 279 27.57 -9.40 12.23
C VAL A 279 28.93 -10.06 12.01
N GLU A 280 29.97 -9.28 11.70
CA GLU A 280 31.31 -9.83 11.43
C GLU A 280 31.97 -10.42 12.67
N ASN A 281 31.82 -9.76 13.83
CA ASN A 281 32.53 -10.14 15.05
C ASN A 281 31.80 -11.17 15.93
N ASN A 282 30.58 -11.58 15.59
CA ASN A 282 29.78 -12.52 16.38
C ASN A 282 29.27 -13.71 15.55
N GLU A 283 28.71 -14.73 16.21
CA GLU A 283 28.12 -15.89 15.54
C GLU A 283 26.71 -15.56 14.99
N VAL A 284 26.68 -14.78 13.91
CA VAL A 284 25.44 -14.43 13.18
C VAL A 284 25.34 -15.26 11.91
N ASP A 285 24.31 -16.08 11.81
CA ASP A 285 23.98 -16.85 10.61
C ASP A 285 22.94 -16.15 9.73
N ARG A 286 22.12 -15.27 10.32
CA ARG A 286 21.00 -14.61 9.65
C ARG A 286 20.87 -13.15 10.04
N LEU A 287 20.58 -12.29 9.07
CA LEU A 287 20.11 -10.92 9.30
C LEU A 287 18.62 -10.84 8.93
N VAL A 288 17.80 -10.33 9.85
CA VAL A 288 16.40 -9.97 9.58
C VAL A 288 16.28 -8.46 9.68
N LEU A 289 16.00 -7.81 8.55
CA LEU A 289 15.70 -6.38 8.48
C LEU A 289 14.18 -6.17 8.40
N ASP A 290 13.59 -5.68 9.48
CA ASP A 290 12.16 -5.45 9.60
C ASP A 290 11.80 -4.00 9.32
N VAL A 291 11.15 -3.79 8.17
CA VAL A 291 10.69 -2.49 7.67
C VAL A 291 9.17 -2.43 7.56
N ARG A 292 8.43 -3.35 8.21
CA ARG A 292 6.97 -3.44 8.08
C ARG A 292 6.21 -2.21 8.57
N LEU A 293 6.84 -1.44 9.45
CA LEU A 293 6.30 -0.19 10.03
C LEU A 293 6.84 1.07 9.34
N ASN A 294 7.67 0.93 8.31
CA ASN A 294 8.47 2.01 7.76
C ASN A 294 7.77 2.80 6.66
N GLY A 295 7.21 3.95 7.05
CA GLY A 295 6.53 4.88 6.15
C GLY A 295 7.46 5.75 5.27
N GLY A 296 8.78 5.53 5.32
CA GLY A 296 9.76 6.26 4.52
C GLY A 296 10.43 7.41 5.26
N GLY A 297 10.82 8.44 4.52
CA GLY A 297 11.70 9.51 5.00
C GLY A 297 12.57 10.07 3.88
N ASN A 298 13.88 10.08 4.08
CA ASN A 298 14.85 10.69 3.18
C ASN A 298 15.64 9.64 2.38
N ASN A 299 15.34 9.52 1.08
CA ASN A 299 15.98 8.58 0.15
C ASN A 299 17.52 8.58 0.15
N TYR A 300 18.16 9.71 0.42
CA TYR A 300 19.63 9.78 0.47
C TYR A 300 20.24 8.94 1.60
N LYS A 301 19.43 8.40 2.53
CA LYS A 301 19.87 7.58 3.65
C LYS A 301 19.76 6.08 3.42
N ASN A 302 19.25 5.61 2.27
CA ASN A 302 19.19 4.18 1.97
C ASN A 302 20.57 3.59 1.65
N LYS A 303 21.42 4.36 0.98
CA LYS A 303 22.73 3.90 0.47
C LYS A 303 23.58 3.15 1.51
N PRO A 304 23.80 3.64 2.75
CA PRO A 304 24.59 2.92 3.76
C PRO A 304 24.01 1.55 4.16
N ILE A 305 22.68 1.41 4.12
CA ILE A 305 21.98 0.16 4.43
C ILE A 305 22.26 -0.85 3.32
N VAL A 306 22.00 -0.44 2.07
CA VAL A 306 22.13 -1.30 0.88
C VAL A 306 23.59 -1.72 0.67
N THR A 307 24.50 -0.74 0.64
CA THR A 307 25.94 -1.02 0.39
C THR A 307 26.57 -1.85 1.49
N GLY A 308 26.23 -1.60 2.76
CA GLY A 308 26.75 -2.42 3.86
C GLY A 308 26.22 -3.85 3.85
N ILE A 309 24.95 -4.08 3.45
CA ILE A 309 24.44 -5.44 3.21
C ILE A 309 25.21 -6.12 2.07
N ILE A 310 25.44 -5.42 0.96
CA ILE A 310 26.19 -5.94 -0.19
C ILE A 310 27.61 -6.36 0.22
N GLU A 311 28.30 -5.53 1.02
CA GLU A 311 29.67 -5.77 1.49
C GLU A 311 29.75 -6.89 2.55
N THR A 312 28.66 -7.16 3.29
CA THR A 312 28.62 -8.18 4.34
C THR A 312 28.25 -9.57 3.76
N GLU A 313 29.19 -10.19 3.04
CA GLU A 313 29.01 -11.49 2.37
C GLU A 313 28.56 -12.63 3.31
N LYS A 314 28.83 -12.50 4.62
CA LYS A 314 28.41 -13.46 5.65
C LYS A 314 26.89 -13.66 5.68
N ILE A 315 26.12 -12.59 5.45
CA ILE A 315 24.66 -12.58 5.51
C ILE A 315 23.98 -12.38 4.16
N ASN A 316 24.63 -11.78 3.17
CA ASN A 316 24.05 -11.53 1.84
C ASN A 316 24.03 -12.82 0.98
N LYS A 317 23.31 -13.84 1.44
CA LYS A 317 23.11 -15.13 0.79
C LYS A 317 21.66 -15.55 0.93
N VAL A 318 21.16 -16.27 -0.07
CA VAL A 318 19.80 -16.84 -0.04
C VAL A 318 19.63 -17.69 1.22
N GLY A 319 18.56 -17.44 1.97
CA GLY A 319 18.28 -18.11 3.24
C GLY A 319 19.00 -17.53 4.48
N LYS A 320 19.81 -16.48 4.31
CA LYS A 320 20.49 -15.76 5.42
C LYS A 320 20.10 -14.29 5.55
N LEU A 321 19.64 -13.65 4.48
CA LEU A 321 19.11 -12.29 4.51
C LEU A 321 17.60 -12.32 4.33
N PHE A 322 16.87 -11.77 5.31
CA PHE A 322 15.42 -11.62 5.24
C PHE A 322 15.05 -10.16 5.40
N VAL A 323 14.12 -9.69 4.58
CA VAL A 323 13.54 -8.35 4.71
C VAL A 323 12.05 -8.51 4.97
N ILE A 324 11.60 -8.03 6.13
CA ILE A 324 10.19 -8.09 6.48
C ILE A 324 9.51 -6.80 5.99
N THR A 325 8.55 -6.95 5.08
CA THR A 325 7.72 -5.85 4.55
C THR A 325 6.31 -5.92 5.10
N GLY A 326 5.62 -4.78 5.05
CA GLY A 326 4.23 -4.69 5.46
C GLY A 326 3.49 -3.60 4.73
N ARG A 327 2.19 -3.51 5.00
CA ARG A 327 1.30 -2.48 4.45
C ARG A 327 1.70 -1.02 4.74
N ARG A 328 2.69 -0.78 5.62
CA ARG A 328 3.23 0.57 5.86
C ARG A 328 4.58 0.83 5.21
N THR A 329 5.20 -0.19 4.58
CA THR A 329 6.42 -0.03 3.78
C THR A 329 6.08 0.88 2.58
N PHE A 330 6.53 2.14 2.64
CA PHE A 330 6.06 3.24 1.79
C PHE A 330 7.15 4.30 1.61
N SER A 331 7.05 5.12 0.56
CA SER A 331 7.92 6.26 0.25
C SER A 331 9.40 5.87 0.18
N ALA A 332 10.29 6.57 0.87
CA ALA A 332 11.72 6.23 0.83
C ALA A 332 12.04 4.79 1.25
N CYS A 333 11.13 4.14 1.99
CA CYS A 333 11.27 2.72 2.30
C CYS A 333 10.88 1.81 1.12
N GLN A 334 9.95 2.24 0.25
CA GLN A 334 9.70 1.58 -1.04
C GLN A 334 10.97 1.56 -1.87
N ASN A 335 11.66 2.70 -1.95
CA ASN A 335 12.93 2.81 -2.66
C ASN A 335 13.99 1.89 -2.04
N LEU A 336 14.10 1.84 -0.70
CA LEU A 336 15.02 0.92 -0.01
C LEU A 336 14.75 -0.55 -0.39
N VAL A 337 13.49 -0.99 -0.35
CA VAL A 337 13.18 -2.39 -0.66
C VAL A 337 13.36 -2.72 -2.15
N ASN A 338 13.12 -1.77 -3.05
CA ASN A 338 13.45 -1.92 -4.46
C ASN A 338 14.97 -2.10 -4.67
N GLU A 339 15.80 -1.30 -3.99
CA GLU A 339 17.26 -1.42 -4.06
C GLU A 339 17.75 -2.74 -3.48
N LEU A 340 17.19 -3.19 -2.35
CA LEU A 340 17.52 -4.48 -1.75
C LEU A 340 17.13 -5.64 -2.69
N ASP A 341 15.97 -5.56 -3.34
CA ASP A 341 15.52 -6.56 -4.31
C ASP A 341 16.40 -6.60 -5.57
N ASN A 342 16.93 -5.46 -6.02
CA ASN A 342 17.84 -5.38 -7.16
C ASN A 342 19.25 -5.93 -6.89
N TYR A 343 19.77 -5.69 -5.68
CA TYR A 343 21.22 -5.78 -5.45
C TYR A 343 21.63 -6.79 -4.37
N THR A 344 20.68 -7.50 -3.77
CA THR A 344 20.96 -8.44 -2.68
C THR A 344 20.28 -9.78 -2.88
N ASN A 345 20.63 -10.75 -2.02
CA ASN A 345 20.02 -12.08 -2.00
C ASN A 345 18.89 -12.17 -0.94
N ALA A 346 18.18 -11.06 -0.70
CA ALA A 346 17.16 -10.96 0.33
C ALA A 346 15.92 -11.81 0.00
N ILE A 347 15.43 -12.55 0.99
CA ILE A 347 14.09 -13.16 0.94
C ILE A 347 13.12 -12.19 1.62
N PHE A 348 12.15 -11.69 0.85
CA PHE A 348 11.12 -10.79 1.37
C PHE A 348 9.98 -11.59 2.01
N VAL A 349 9.55 -11.19 3.21
CA VAL A 349 8.53 -11.89 4.02
C VAL A 349 7.50 -10.89 4.53
N GLY A 350 6.23 -11.26 4.54
CA GLY A 350 5.16 -10.43 5.13
C GLY A 350 4.08 -10.08 4.13
N GLU A 351 3.73 -8.79 4.05
CA GLU A 351 2.70 -8.30 3.12
C GLU A 351 3.33 -7.52 1.95
N PRO A 352 2.64 -7.41 0.80
CA PRO A 352 3.00 -6.46 -0.22
C PRO A 352 3.08 -5.03 0.32
N THR A 353 3.94 -4.25 -0.32
CA THR A 353 4.21 -2.85 0.05
C THR A 353 3.05 -1.90 -0.31
N ALA A 354 3.07 -0.70 0.28
CA ALA A 354 1.97 0.26 0.21
C ALA A 354 2.06 1.24 -0.97
N GLU A 355 3.06 1.08 -1.83
CA GLU A 355 3.35 2.02 -2.91
C GLU A 355 3.64 1.26 -4.20
N ASN A 356 3.43 1.90 -5.34
CA ASN A 356 3.86 1.33 -6.60
C ASN A 356 5.38 1.19 -6.62
N ILE A 357 5.88 0.23 -7.39
CA ILE A 357 7.34 0.00 -7.52
C ILE A 357 8.05 1.27 -8.00
N ASN A 358 7.51 1.90 -9.04
CA ASN A 358 7.92 3.21 -9.52
C ASN A 358 6.72 4.15 -9.40
N PHE A 359 6.91 5.34 -8.84
CA PHE A 359 5.80 6.16 -8.35
C PHE A 359 6.12 7.66 -8.41
N TYR A 360 5.06 8.49 -8.40
CA TYR A 360 5.21 9.91 -8.12
C TYR A 360 5.16 10.16 -6.61
N GLY A 361 6.33 10.37 -6.03
CA GLY A 361 6.53 10.73 -4.63
C GLY A 361 6.93 12.19 -4.47
N ASP A 362 7.31 12.56 -3.23
CA ASP A 362 7.63 13.92 -2.77
C ASP A 362 6.57 14.96 -3.15
N ASN A 363 5.99 15.61 -2.16
CA ASN A 363 4.94 16.58 -2.43
C ASN A 363 5.39 18.02 -2.29
N ARG A 364 4.69 18.90 -3.01
CA ARG A 364 4.70 20.34 -2.77
C ARG A 364 3.38 20.74 -2.14
N ARG A 365 3.44 21.63 -1.16
CA ARG A 365 2.27 22.25 -0.56
C ARG A 365 1.73 23.33 -1.49
N VAL A 366 0.51 23.14 -1.96
CA VAL A 366 -0.31 24.11 -2.70
C VAL A 366 -1.42 24.57 -1.75
N GLU A 367 -1.33 25.82 -1.28
CA GLU A 367 -2.35 26.38 -0.39
C GLU A 367 -3.51 26.95 -1.22
N LEU A 368 -4.74 26.49 -0.94
CA LEU A 368 -5.93 27.02 -1.59
C LEU A 368 -6.17 28.49 -1.16
N PRO A 369 -6.52 29.39 -2.09
CA PRO A 369 -6.50 30.83 -1.84
C PRO A 369 -7.46 31.30 -0.75
N ASN A 370 -8.63 30.68 -0.62
CA ASN A 370 -9.70 31.10 0.29
C ASN A 370 -9.73 30.23 1.56
N SER A 371 -9.93 28.92 1.44
CA SER A 371 -10.03 27.98 2.59
C SER A 371 -8.72 27.77 3.33
N LYS A 372 -7.58 28.08 2.70
CA LYS A 372 -6.23 27.80 3.20
C LYS A 372 -5.95 26.32 3.44
N ILE A 373 -6.81 25.42 2.97
CA ILE A 373 -6.56 23.99 3.01
C ILE A 373 -5.35 23.70 2.10
N PRO A 374 -4.32 22.99 2.58
CA PRO A 374 -3.21 22.61 1.72
C PRO A 374 -3.59 21.36 0.90
N ALA A 375 -3.44 21.44 -0.42
CA ALA A 375 -3.27 20.27 -1.26
C ALA A 375 -1.77 19.95 -1.35
N TYR A 376 -1.40 18.72 -1.03
CA TYR A 376 -0.04 18.21 -1.23
C TYR A 376 -0.05 17.44 -2.54
N LEU A 377 0.68 17.92 -3.55
CA LEU A 377 0.72 17.31 -4.88
C LEU A 377 2.11 16.71 -5.13
N SER A 378 2.17 15.43 -5.49
CA SER A 378 3.41 14.74 -5.84
C SER A 378 4.06 15.39 -7.07
N PHE A 379 5.39 15.48 -7.10
CA PHE A 379 6.10 16.04 -8.25
C PHE A 379 7.32 15.23 -8.71
N ALA A 380 7.89 14.38 -7.87
CA ALA A 380 9.10 13.64 -8.19
C ALA A 380 8.76 12.24 -8.69
N TRP A 381 9.25 11.87 -9.87
CA TRP A 381 9.18 10.50 -10.37
C TRP A 381 10.34 9.68 -9.80
N TRP A 382 10.04 8.75 -8.91
CA TRP A 382 11.00 7.80 -8.35
C TRP A 382 10.99 6.49 -9.15
N GLN A 383 12.17 6.08 -9.60
CA GLN A 383 12.35 4.93 -10.48
C GLN A 383 13.63 4.16 -10.16
N ASP A 384 13.58 3.30 -9.14
CA ASP A 384 14.72 2.43 -8.79
C ASP A 384 14.68 1.09 -9.53
N LYS A 385 13.55 0.76 -10.15
CA LYS A 385 13.38 -0.42 -11.00
C LYS A 385 13.27 0.01 -12.46
N PRO A 386 13.64 -0.84 -13.44
CA PRO A 386 13.46 -0.55 -14.85
C PRO A 386 12.03 -0.08 -15.17
N GLN A 387 11.88 0.80 -16.16
CA GLN A 387 10.58 1.44 -16.47
C GLN A 387 9.47 0.42 -16.80
N TRP A 388 9.84 -0.73 -17.36
CA TRP A 388 8.94 -1.82 -17.73
C TRP A 388 8.68 -2.83 -16.59
N GLU A 389 9.36 -2.68 -15.44
CA GLU A 389 9.17 -3.46 -14.21
C GLU A 389 8.33 -2.69 -13.19
N GLY A 390 7.43 -1.83 -13.68
CA GLY A 390 6.41 -1.21 -12.84
C GLY A 390 5.49 -2.27 -12.20
N GLY A 391 4.87 -1.92 -11.10
CA GLY A 391 3.94 -2.80 -10.40
C GLY A 391 3.18 -2.03 -9.33
N LYS A 392 2.05 -2.57 -8.90
CA LYS A 392 1.25 -2.00 -7.82
C LYS A 392 2.00 -1.97 -6.49
N TRP A 393 2.96 -2.87 -6.32
CA TRP A 393 3.75 -3.07 -5.11
C TRP A 393 4.98 -3.92 -5.42
N LEU A 394 5.98 -3.85 -4.55
CA LEU A 394 6.90 -4.98 -4.35
C LEU A 394 6.17 -6.04 -3.51
N ALA A 395 6.05 -7.25 -4.05
CA ALA A 395 5.43 -8.39 -3.37
C ALA A 395 6.48 -9.17 -2.56
N PRO A 396 6.12 -9.74 -1.39
CA PRO A 396 7.01 -10.61 -0.66
C PRO A 396 7.16 -11.95 -1.37
N HIS A 397 8.31 -12.59 -1.19
CA HIS A 397 8.55 -13.96 -1.60
C HIS A 397 7.78 -14.96 -0.72
N LEU A 398 7.61 -14.63 0.56
CA LEU A 398 6.85 -15.42 1.52
C LEU A 398 5.70 -14.57 2.06
N ASP A 399 4.50 -14.77 1.50
CA ASP A 399 3.28 -14.09 1.94
C ASP A 399 2.86 -14.59 3.32
N VAL A 400 2.95 -13.71 4.30
CA VAL A 400 2.56 -13.99 5.68
C VAL A 400 1.80 -12.80 6.21
N SER A 401 0.52 -13.02 6.50
CA SER A 401 -0.36 -12.05 7.15
C SER A 401 -0.92 -12.64 8.43
N MET A 402 -1.15 -11.77 9.41
CA MET A 402 -1.58 -12.13 10.75
C MET A 402 -3.10 -12.21 10.84
N THR A 403 -3.62 -13.25 11.49
CA THR A 403 -5.01 -13.34 11.95
C THR A 403 -5.21 -12.50 13.22
N PHE A 404 -6.46 -12.15 13.53
CA PHE A 404 -6.74 -11.42 14.77
C PHE A 404 -6.41 -12.24 16.02
N GLU A 405 -6.55 -13.57 15.98
CA GLU A 405 -6.23 -14.40 17.15
C GLU A 405 -4.72 -14.48 17.41
N GLU A 406 -3.89 -14.59 16.36
CA GLU A 406 -2.42 -14.49 16.48
C GLU A 406 -2.02 -13.12 17.07
N TYR A 407 -2.63 -12.03 16.57
CA TYR A 407 -2.39 -10.69 17.11
C TYR A 407 -2.78 -10.58 18.58
N LYS A 408 -3.98 -11.03 18.93
CA LYS A 408 -4.50 -11.02 20.30
C LYS A 408 -3.62 -11.82 21.25
N ASN A 409 -3.06 -12.94 20.79
CA ASN A 409 -2.15 -13.79 21.56
C ASN A 409 -0.69 -13.32 21.51
N ASN A 410 -0.42 -12.17 20.89
CA ASN A 410 0.90 -11.55 20.81
C ASN A 410 1.93 -12.37 20.01
N GLU A 411 1.46 -13.06 18.98
CA GLU A 411 2.28 -13.86 18.07
C GLU A 411 2.74 -13.02 16.87
N ASP A 412 3.97 -13.25 16.39
CA ASP A 412 4.51 -12.64 15.16
C ASP A 412 4.83 -13.75 14.13
N PRO A 413 3.83 -14.25 13.38
CA PRO A 413 4.05 -15.27 12.36
C PRO A 413 5.01 -14.83 11.24
N VAL A 414 5.15 -13.52 11.01
CA VAL A 414 6.02 -12.98 9.95
C VAL A 414 7.48 -13.13 10.35
N LEU A 415 7.85 -12.69 11.56
CA LEU A 415 9.20 -12.90 12.08
C LEU A 415 9.49 -14.39 12.26
N GLN A 416 8.53 -15.15 12.79
CA GLN A 416 8.68 -16.59 12.97
C GLN A 416 9.03 -17.30 11.67
N THR A 417 8.37 -16.93 10.56
CA THR A 417 8.66 -17.48 9.23
C THR A 417 10.11 -17.23 8.81
N ALA A 418 10.64 -16.03 9.03
CA ALA A 418 12.04 -15.72 8.73
C ALA A 418 13.02 -16.50 9.62
N LEU A 419 12.70 -16.67 10.91
CA LEU A 419 13.56 -17.37 11.88
C LEU A 419 13.65 -18.88 11.62
N THR A 420 12.55 -19.50 11.17
CA THR A 420 12.48 -20.95 10.95
C THR A 420 12.68 -21.38 9.50
N PHE A 421 12.91 -20.44 8.57
CA PHE A 421 13.11 -20.76 7.17
C PHE A 421 14.31 -21.71 6.96
N ASN A 422 14.05 -22.84 6.32
CA ASN A 422 15.03 -23.89 6.04
C ASN A 422 14.78 -24.66 4.73
N ASP A 423 14.20 -24.00 3.73
CA ASP A 423 13.81 -24.64 2.47
C ASP A 423 14.95 -24.61 1.44
N SER A 424 15.60 -25.76 1.21
CA SER A 424 16.65 -25.91 0.20
C SER A 424 16.13 -25.93 -1.24
N THR A 425 14.81 -26.01 -1.44
CA THR A 425 14.16 -26.01 -2.76
C THR A 425 13.66 -24.63 -3.17
N PHE A 426 13.80 -23.63 -2.30
CA PHE A 426 13.44 -22.25 -2.61
C PHE A 426 14.37 -21.68 -3.70
N VAL A 427 13.76 -21.03 -4.68
CA VAL A 427 14.41 -20.39 -5.81
C VAL A 427 14.11 -18.90 -5.70
N LEU A 428 15.13 -18.08 -5.49
CA LEU A 428 14.94 -16.64 -5.31
C LEU A 428 14.48 -15.97 -6.62
N ASP A 429 15.14 -16.28 -7.73
CA ASP A 429 14.77 -15.81 -9.07
C ASP A 429 14.27 -16.99 -9.93
N PRO A 430 12.95 -17.20 -10.02
CA PRO A 430 12.40 -18.27 -10.84
C PRO A 430 12.77 -18.12 -12.32
N MET A 431 12.79 -16.91 -12.89
CA MET A 431 13.11 -16.76 -14.31
C MET A 431 14.56 -17.09 -14.59
N GLU A 432 15.51 -16.60 -13.79
CA GLU A 432 16.93 -16.95 -13.96
C GLU A 432 17.13 -18.47 -13.85
N HIS A 433 16.50 -19.10 -12.85
CA HIS A 433 16.57 -20.55 -12.67
C HIS A 433 16.04 -21.33 -13.88
N LEU A 434 14.85 -20.96 -14.36
CA LEU A 434 14.21 -21.59 -15.51
C LEU A 434 14.99 -21.34 -16.81
N THR A 435 15.49 -20.13 -17.02
CA THR A 435 16.36 -19.81 -18.16
C THR A 435 17.63 -20.65 -18.14
N ASN A 436 18.26 -20.85 -16.98
CA ASN A 436 19.45 -21.70 -16.87
C ASN A 436 19.17 -23.16 -17.24
N LEU A 437 18.05 -23.73 -16.78
CA LEU A 437 17.63 -25.08 -17.17
C LEU A 437 17.34 -25.20 -18.67
N PHE A 438 16.64 -24.20 -19.22
CA PHE A 438 16.33 -24.13 -20.65
C PHE A 438 17.61 -24.08 -21.50
N MET A 439 18.56 -23.21 -21.15
CA MET A 439 19.83 -23.05 -21.85
C MET A 439 20.74 -24.27 -21.73
N ALA A 440 20.67 -25.01 -20.62
CA ALA A 440 21.36 -26.28 -20.44
C ALA A 440 20.71 -27.44 -21.23
N GLY A 441 19.52 -27.26 -21.80
CA GLY A 441 18.75 -28.29 -22.48
C GLY A 441 18.09 -29.30 -21.53
N ASP A 442 18.01 -29.00 -20.23
CA ASP A 442 17.39 -29.87 -19.21
C ASP A 442 15.88 -29.65 -19.17
N ILE A 443 15.21 -30.04 -20.25
CA ILE A 443 13.78 -29.76 -20.49
C ILE A 443 12.87 -30.49 -19.50
N GLU A 444 13.21 -31.72 -19.12
CA GLU A 444 12.43 -32.50 -18.14
C GLU A 444 12.43 -31.79 -16.79
N ARG A 445 13.61 -31.34 -16.33
CA ARG A 445 13.71 -30.60 -15.08
C ARG A 445 13.04 -29.25 -15.16
N LEU A 446 13.20 -28.52 -16.26
CA LEU A 446 12.51 -27.25 -16.50
C LEU A 446 11.00 -27.38 -16.29
N GLN A 447 10.36 -28.36 -16.93
CA GLN A 447 8.92 -28.58 -16.80
C GLN A 447 8.53 -28.95 -15.37
N SER A 448 9.32 -29.79 -14.70
CA SER A 448 9.08 -30.18 -13.30
C SER A 448 9.19 -28.99 -12.33
N GLU A 449 10.13 -28.08 -12.57
CA GLU A 449 10.35 -26.91 -11.72
C GLU A 449 9.26 -25.85 -11.93
N VAL A 450 8.79 -25.65 -13.16
CA VAL A 450 7.61 -24.80 -13.41
C VAL A 450 6.38 -25.37 -12.69
N ASP A 451 6.10 -26.67 -12.84
CA ASP A 451 4.96 -27.31 -12.17
C ASP A 451 5.04 -27.19 -10.64
N ARG A 452 6.22 -27.43 -10.08
CA ARG A 452 6.50 -27.31 -8.64
C ARG A 452 6.27 -25.89 -8.15
N MET A 453 6.91 -24.91 -8.77
CA MET A 453 6.83 -23.52 -8.32
C MET A 453 5.43 -22.94 -8.53
N TYR A 454 4.76 -23.24 -9.65
CA TYR A 454 3.39 -22.80 -9.91
C TYR A 454 2.38 -23.28 -8.85
N LYS A 455 2.60 -24.48 -8.28
CA LYS A 455 1.74 -25.05 -7.23
C LYS A 455 2.15 -24.66 -5.81
N ASP A 456 3.37 -24.14 -5.62
CA ASP A 456 3.89 -23.79 -4.30
C ASP A 456 3.41 -22.36 -3.92
N PRO A 457 2.66 -22.21 -2.80
CA PRO A 457 2.15 -20.91 -2.35
C PRO A 457 3.20 -19.80 -2.19
N LYS A 458 4.49 -20.16 -2.04
CA LYS A 458 5.58 -19.17 -2.00
C LYS A 458 5.68 -18.35 -3.29
N TYR A 459 5.36 -18.94 -4.44
CA TYR A 459 5.45 -18.25 -5.73
C TYR A 459 4.11 -17.69 -6.20
N GLN A 460 3.10 -17.58 -5.31
CA GLN A 460 1.78 -17.08 -5.70
C GLN A 460 1.79 -15.65 -6.28
N PHE A 461 2.80 -14.85 -5.92
CA PHE A 461 2.98 -13.50 -6.44
C PHE A 461 3.90 -13.42 -7.67
N PHE A 462 4.54 -14.53 -8.05
CA PHE A 462 5.36 -14.56 -9.25
C PHE A 462 4.47 -14.74 -10.49
N ASN A 463 4.55 -13.78 -11.42
CA ASN A 463 3.76 -13.79 -12.65
C ASN A 463 4.34 -14.76 -13.70
N PHE A 464 4.15 -16.06 -13.49
CA PHE A 464 4.60 -17.09 -14.43
C PHE A 464 4.05 -16.86 -15.85
N GLU A 465 2.77 -16.52 -15.99
CA GLU A 465 2.15 -16.27 -17.29
C GLU A 465 2.89 -15.19 -18.06
N GLY A 466 3.00 -14.00 -17.47
CA GLY A 466 3.64 -12.85 -18.11
C GLY A 466 5.12 -13.10 -18.39
N ALA A 467 5.86 -13.60 -17.40
CA ALA A 467 7.30 -13.77 -17.52
C ALA A 467 7.67 -14.82 -18.60
N LEU A 468 6.97 -15.96 -18.63
CA LEU A 468 7.17 -16.98 -19.65
C LEU A 468 6.68 -16.51 -21.03
N SER A 469 5.56 -15.78 -21.11
CA SER A 469 5.10 -15.18 -22.37
C SER A 469 6.13 -14.20 -22.94
N THR A 470 6.73 -13.34 -22.11
CA THR A 470 7.80 -12.43 -22.53
C THR A 470 9.00 -13.21 -23.07
N ALA A 471 9.44 -14.25 -22.38
CA ALA A 471 10.51 -15.12 -22.87
C ALA A 471 10.16 -15.79 -24.21
N GLY A 472 8.91 -16.26 -24.37
CA GLY A 472 8.40 -16.81 -25.63
C GLY A 472 8.46 -15.83 -26.79
N TYR A 473 8.05 -14.58 -26.57
CA TYR A 473 8.12 -13.53 -27.59
C TYR A 473 9.56 -13.12 -27.93
N GLN A 474 10.46 -13.11 -26.95
CA GLN A 474 11.89 -12.87 -27.21
C GLN A 474 12.48 -13.96 -28.13
N LEU A 475 12.19 -15.23 -27.85
CA LEU A 475 12.59 -16.35 -28.70
C LEU A 475 12.01 -16.24 -30.12
N LEU A 476 10.71 -15.91 -30.22
CA LEU A 476 10.01 -15.71 -31.49
C LEU A 476 10.69 -14.61 -32.33
N ASN A 477 10.95 -13.46 -31.73
CA ASN A 477 11.56 -12.30 -32.38
C ASN A 477 13.02 -12.56 -32.80
N ASN A 478 13.73 -13.42 -32.08
CA ASN A 478 15.10 -13.85 -32.41
C ASN A 478 15.15 -15.00 -33.44
N GLY A 479 14.00 -15.43 -33.98
CA GLY A 479 13.93 -16.49 -34.99
C GLY A 479 14.02 -17.91 -34.41
N GLN A 480 13.98 -18.06 -33.08
CA GLN A 480 14.03 -19.35 -32.40
C GLN A 480 12.63 -19.94 -32.27
N TYR A 481 12.00 -20.24 -33.40
CA TYR A 481 10.57 -20.53 -33.47
C TYR A 481 10.13 -21.80 -32.72
N GLU A 482 10.88 -22.90 -32.83
CA GLU A 482 10.55 -24.15 -32.11
C GLU A 482 10.65 -23.97 -30.60
N SER A 483 11.65 -23.23 -30.14
CA SER A 483 11.81 -22.83 -28.74
C SER A 483 10.64 -21.96 -28.25
N ALA A 484 10.21 -20.99 -29.07
CA ALA A 484 9.05 -20.15 -28.76
C ALA A 484 7.77 -20.98 -28.66
N ILE A 485 7.53 -21.92 -29.59
CA ILE A 485 6.40 -22.86 -29.54
C ILE A 485 6.43 -23.65 -28.22
N PHE A 486 7.59 -24.19 -27.83
CA PHE A 486 7.71 -24.92 -26.58
C PHE A 486 7.33 -24.05 -25.36
N VAL A 487 7.85 -22.84 -25.26
CA VAL A 487 7.57 -21.94 -24.13
C VAL A 487 6.10 -21.53 -24.10
N PHE A 488 5.50 -21.12 -25.22
CA PHE A 488 4.08 -20.76 -25.24
C PHE A 488 3.18 -21.96 -24.94
N GLN A 489 3.58 -23.19 -25.32
CA GLN A 489 2.82 -24.40 -25.01
C GLN A 489 2.80 -24.64 -23.51
N MET A 490 3.92 -24.39 -22.83
CA MET A 490 4.02 -24.44 -21.38
C MET A 490 3.13 -23.38 -20.72
N VAL A 491 3.09 -22.14 -21.24
CA VAL A 491 2.17 -21.12 -20.71
C VAL A 491 0.71 -21.57 -20.84
N VAL A 492 0.30 -22.04 -22.02
CA VAL A 492 -1.07 -22.54 -22.27
C VAL A 492 -1.44 -23.71 -21.36
N GLN A 493 -0.50 -24.57 -20.98
CA GLN A 493 -0.74 -25.69 -20.07
C GLN A 493 -1.21 -25.22 -18.68
N TYR A 494 -0.63 -24.15 -18.15
CA TYR A 494 -0.98 -23.61 -16.82
C TYR A 494 -2.00 -22.46 -16.88
N PHE A 495 -2.08 -21.77 -18.02
CA PHE A 495 -2.93 -20.61 -18.26
C PHE A 495 -3.74 -20.80 -19.57
N PRO A 496 -4.69 -21.75 -19.60
CA PRO A 496 -5.43 -22.10 -20.83
C PRO A 496 -6.33 -20.98 -21.36
N ASP A 497 -6.59 -19.96 -20.56
CA ASP A 497 -7.38 -18.78 -20.94
C ASP A 497 -6.51 -17.57 -21.31
N SER A 498 -5.19 -17.74 -21.40
CA SER A 498 -4.26 -16.70 -21.82
C SER A 498 -4.34 -16.43 -23.33
N ALA A 499 -5.15 -15.44 -23.73
CA ALA A 499 -5.24 -15.01 -25.13
C ALA A 499 -3.86 -14.66 -25.71
N ASN A 500 -2.97 -14.06 -24.89
CA ASN A 500 -1.61 -13.71 -25.26
C ASN A 500 -0.76 -14.94 -25.60
N ALA A 501 -0.79 -15.99 -24.77
CA ALA A 501 -0.04 -17.21 -25.04
C ALA A 501 -0.54 -17.96 -26.29
N TRP A 502 -1.86 -18.01 -26.49
CA TRP A 502 -2.45 -18.57 -27.71
C TRP A 502 -2.08 -17.76 -28.96
N ASN A 503 -2.00 -16.43 -28.85
CA ASN A 503 -1.54 -15.58 -29.94
C ASN A 503 -0.06 -15.87 -30.28
N GLY A 504 0.80 -15.98 -29.26
CA GLY A 504 2.20 -16.38 -29.43
C GLY A 504 2.36 -17.75 -30.11
N GLN A 505 1.56 -18.75 -29.71
CA GLN A 505 1.47 -20.04 -30.40
C GLN A 505 1.11 -19.88 -31.89
N ALA A 506 0.09 -19.09 -32.20
CA ALA A 506 -0.40 -18.90 -33.56
C ALA A 506 0.69 -18.25 -34.45
N GLU A 507 1.32 -17.19 -33.96
CA GLU A 507 2.41 -16.50 -34.67
C GLU A 507 3.62 -17.43 -34.89
N ALA A 508 4.05 -18.15 -33.85
CA ALA A 508 5.19 -19.05 -33.94
C ALA A 508 4.93 -20.22 -34.92
N HIS A 509 3.73 -20.81 -34.88
CA HIS A 509 3.34 -21.84 -35.83
C HIS A 509 3.28 -21.33 -37.28
N LEU A 510 2.84 -20.09 -37.49
CA LEU A 510 2.86 -19.48 -38.81
C LEU A 510 4.30 -19.30 -39.33
N LYS A 511 5.25 -18.92 -38.47
CA LYS A 511 6.67 -18.75 -38.83
C LYS A 511 7.35 -20.06 -39.24
N VAL A 512 6.95 -21.20 -38.67
CA VAL A 512 7.43 -22.54 -39.09
C VAL A 512 6.61 -23.16 -40.23
N GLY A 513 5.67 -22.41 -40.81
CA GLY A 513 4.85 -22.86 -41.94
C GLY A 513 3.67 -23.76 -41.58
N ASN A 514 3.38 -23.96 -40.29
CA ASN A 514 2.22 -24.73 -39.83
C ASN A 514 0.96 -23.86 -39.80
N LYS A 515 0.46 -23.55 -41.00
CA LYS A 515 -0.69 -22.67 -41.21
C LYS A 515 -1.98 -23.19 -40.57
N GLU A 516 -2.18 -24.51 -40.58
CA GLU A 516 -3.37 -25.15 -40.02
C GLU A 516 -3.49 -24.91 -38.51
N LYS A 517 -2.41 -25.16 -37.76
CA LYS A 517 -2.37 -24.86 -36.31
C LYS A 517 -2.47 -23.37 -36.02
N ALA A 518 -1.81 -22.52 -36.82
CA ALA A 518 -1.92 -21.07 -36.64
C ALA A 518 -3.38 -20.59 -36.74
N ILE A 519 -4.13 -21.10 -37.72
CA ILE A 519 -5.56 -20.79 -37.89
C ILE A 519 -6.38 -21.27 -36.68
N GLU A 520 -6.12 -22.48 -36.19
CA GLU A 520 -6.78 -23.02 -34.99
C GLU A 520 -6.56 -22.11 -33.78
N PHE A 521 -5.32 -21.70 -33.52
CA PHE A 521 -4.97 -20.90 -32.36
C PHE A 521 -5.47 -19.45 -32.48
N TYR A 522 -5.43 -18.82 -33.66
CA TYR A 522 -6.06 -17.51 -33.84
C TYR A 522 -7.57 -17.55 -33.57
N LYS A 523 -8.28 -18.63 -33.94
CA LYS A 523 -9.69 -18.79 -33.58
C LYS A 523 -9.89 -18.86 -32.06
N LYS A 524 -8.98 -19.50 -31.33
CA LYS A 524 -9.01 -19.54 -29.86
C LYS A 524 -8.76 -18.15 -29.25
N VAL A 525 -7.81 -17.37 -29.78
CA VAL A 525 -7.57 -15.97 -29.37
C VAL A 525 -8.83 -15.13 -29.52
N ILE A 526 -9.53 -15.24 -30.65
CA ILE A 526 -10.78 -14.50 -30.90
C ILE A 526 -11.88 -14.87 -29.90
N VAL A 527 -11.91 -16.11 -29.39
CA VAL A 527 -12.87 -16.50 -28.36
C VAL A 527 -12.49 -15.92 -27.00
N LEU A 528 -11.20 -15.89 -26.67
CA LEU A 528 -10.70 -15.41 -25.38
C LEU A 528 -10.65 -13.89 -25.27
N ASP A 529 -10.47 -13.19 -26.40
CA ASP A 529 -10.34 -11.73 -26.47
C ASP A 529 -11.21 -11.14 -27.59
N ALA A 530 -12.51 -11.45 -27.59
CA ALA A 530 -13.41 -11.15 -28.72
C ALA A 530 -13.42 -9.67 -29.13
N ASP A 531 -13.35 -8.77 -28.16
CA ASP A 531 -13.45 -7.32 -28.33
C ASP A 531 -12.13 -6.58 -28.06
N GLY A 532 -11.11 -7.26 -27.56
CA GLY A 532 -9.81 -6.64 -27.31
C GLY A 532 -8.85 -6.72 -28.49
N GLU A 533 -7.68 -6.10 -28.29
CA GLU A 533 -6.69 -5.87 -29.34
C GLU A 533 -6.17 -7.19 -29.95
N LEU A 534 -5.92 -8.21 -29.14
CA LEU A 534 -5.39 -9.49 -29.63
C LEU A 534 -6.42 -10.20 -30.50
N GLY A 535 -7.70 -10.17 -30.13
CA GLY A 535 -8.75 -10.74 -30.98
C GLY A 535 -8.93 -10.00 -32.31
N GLN A 536 -8.82 -8.68 -32.34
CA GLN A 536 -8.87 -7.91 -33.59
C GLN A 536 -7.65 -8.21 -34.49
N ASN A 537 -6.47 -8.32 -33.88
CA ASN A 537 -5.25 -8.71 -34.59
C ASN A 537 -5.36 -10.13 -35.14
N ALA A 538 -5.90 -11.08 -34.38
CA ALA A 538 -6.14 -12.45 -34.81
C ALA A 538 -7.16 -12.54 -35.97
N LYS A 539 -8.24 -11.76 -35.95
CA LYS A 539 -9.20 -11.66 -37.08
C LYS A 539 -8.50 -11.15 -38.34
N THR A 540 -7.68 -10.12 -38.20
CA THR A 540 -6.89 -9.57 -39.31
C THR A 540 -5.93 -10.62 -39.87
N ALA A 541 -5.20 -11.33 -39.01
CA ALA A 541 -4.29 -12.38 -39.42
C ALA A 541 -5.02 -13.49 -40.20
N LEU A 542 -6.16 -13.99 -39.70
CA LEU A 542 -6.95 -15.02 -40.38
C LEU A 542 -7.41 -14.61 -41.79
N ASN A 543 -7.78 -13.34 -41.99
CA ASN A 543 -8.17 -12.84 -43.31
C ASN A 543 -7.02 -12.87 -44.32
N THR A 544 -5.76 -12.74 -43.87
CA THR A 544 -4.58 -12.85 -44.75
C THR A 544 -4.15 -14.30 -45.00
N LEU A 545 -4.65 -15.24 -44.20
CA LEU A 545 -4.35 -16.67 -44.30
C LEU A 545 -5.41 -17.45 -45.08
N ASN A 546 -6.56 -16.85 -45.42
CA ASN A 546 -7.51 -17.44 -46.36
C ASN A 546 -7.17 -17.01 -47.79
#